data_AF-A0A1V5XNH0-F1
#
_entry.id   AF-A0A1V5XNH0-F1
#
_cell.length_a   1.000
_cell.length_b   1.000
_cell.length_c   1.000
_cell.angle_alpha   90.00
_cell.angle_beta   90.00
_cell.angle_gamma   90.00
#
_symmetry.space_group_name_H-M   'P 1'
#
loop_
_entity.id
_entity.type
_entity.pdbx_description
1 polymer ?
#
loop_
_entity_poly.entity_id
_entity_poly.type
_entity_poly.pdbx_seq_one_letter_code
_entity_poly.pdbx_strand_id
1 'polypeptide(L)'
;MVKMADTGDLMCRVYGPYKGRDGRYRCIIYKDGARKTVSYPRMILEKHIGRELESTEDVHHKDGNVENNDVDNLEVVPHSSHCRSHATIYFGRKTSCVYCGKTIALSARQESSRAREAMRGKAGPFCSKICSGKYGKHIQLEHLSRNI
;
A
#
# COMPACT_ATOMS: atom_id res chain seq x y z
N MET A 1 26.22 11.33 -7.67
CA MET A 1 25.68 12.66 -8.04
C MET A 1 25.81 12.79 -9.55
N VAL A 2 24.75 12.50 -10.31
CA VAL A 2 24.80 12.53 -11.78
C VAL A 2 24.25 13.87 -12.24
N LYS A 3 25.14 14.78 -12.67
CA LYS A 3 24.78 16.00 -13.40
C LYS A 3 24.75 15.64 -14.89
N MET A 4 23.60 15.83 -15.55
CA MET A 4 23.49 15.67 -17.00
C MET A 4 22.92 16.96 -17.60
N ALA A 5 23.69 17.49 -18.57
CA ALA A 5 23.38 18.43 -19.64
C ALA A 5 22.85 19.84 -19.29
N ASP A 6 23.76 20.81 -19.40
CA ASP A 6 23.47 22.22 -19.69
C ASP A 6 23.32 22.41 -21.21
N THR A 7 22.08 22.50 -21.70
CA THR A 7 21.74 23.08 -23.01
C THR A 7 20.41 23.80 -22.91
N GLY A 8 20.47 25.11 -22.65
CA GLY A 8 19.69 26.15 -23.34
C GLY A 8 18.15 26.15 -23.36
N ASP A 9 17.44 25.24 -22.70
CA ASP A 9 15.96 25.22 -22.71
C ASP A 9 15.41 24.70 -21.38
N LEU A 10 14.49 25.45 -20.76
CA LEU A 10 13.77 25.16 -19.49
C LEU A 10 14.44 24.14 -18.54
N MET A 11 15.24 24.64 -17.58
CA MET A 11 15.97 23.81 -16.60
C MET A 11 15.05 22.87 -15.79
N CYS A 12 14.93 21.62 -16.24
CA CYS A 12 14.32 20.54 -15.48
C CYS A 12 15.35 19.95 -14.51
N ARG A 13 15.21 20.22 -13.20
CA ARG A 13 16.08 19.66 -12.16
C ARG A 13 15.39 18.50 -11.46
N VAL A 14 16.03 17.34 -11.45
CA VAL A 14 15.53 16.13 -10.77
C VAL A 14 16.37 15.83 -9.53
N TYR A 15 15.72 15.60 -8.40
CA TYR A 15 16.34 15.24 -7.12
C TYR A 15 15.80 13.90 -6.62
N GLY A 16 16.65 13.14 -5.92
CA GLY A 16 16.33 11.81 -5.40
C GLY A 16 17.04 10.69 -6.18
N PRO A 17 16.54 9.44 -6.11
CA PRO A 17 15.30 9.05 -5.41
C PRO A 17 15.43 9.08 -3.88
N TYR A 18 14.36 9.46 -3.20
CA TYR A 18 14.23 9.45 -1.74
C TYR A 18 13.31 8.32 -1.31
N LYS A 19 13.74 7.51 -0.33
CA LYS A 19 12.94 6.43 0.23
C LYS A 19 11.97 6.98 1.27
N GLY A 20 10.67 6.78 1.07
CA GLY A 20 9.64 7.13 2.05
C GLY A 20 9.54 6.10 3.18
N ARG A 21 8.78 6.46 4.23
CA ARG A 21 8.43 5.52 5.33
C ARG A 21 7.62 4.32 4.86
N ASP A 22 6.93 4.44 3.72
CA ASP A 22 6.18 3.37 3.08
C ASP A 22 7.05 2.46 2.18
N GLY A 23 8.38 2.61 2.22
CA GLY A 23 9.32 1.85 1.40
C GLY A 23 9.43 2.31 -0.05
N ARG A 24 8.55 3.21 -0.50
CA ARG A 24 8.50 3.67 -1.90
C ARG A 24 9.49 4.79 -2.18
N TYR A 25 10.19 4.67 -3.30
CA TYR A 25 11.12 5.67 -3.81
C TYR A 25 10.38 6.76 -4.61
N ARG A 26 10.73 8.03 -4.34
CA ARG A 26 10.14 9.20 -5.01
C ARG A 26 11.23 10.17 -5.45
N CYS A 27 11.02 10.80 -6.61
CA CYS A 27 11.85 11.89 -7.10
C CYS A 27 11.10 13.21 -7.02
N ILE A 28 11.86 14.30 -6.86
CA ILE A 28 11.33 15.67 -6.90
C ILE A 28 11.84 16.31 -8.18
N ILE A 29 10.92 16.75 -9.03
CA ILE A 29 11.20 17.43 -10.29
C ILE A 29 10.86 18.90 -10.11
N TYR A 30 11.79 19.78 -10.48
CA TYR A 30 11.56 21.20 -10.63
C TYR A 30 11.56 21.53 -12.12
N LYS A 31 10.46 22.06 -12.62
CA LYS A 31 10.28 22.50 -14.01
C LYS A 31 9.51 23.80 -13.98
N ASP A 32 10.02 24.84 -14.62
CA ASP A 32 9.36 26.15 -14.76
C ASP A 32 8.94 26.79 -13.43
N GLY A 33 9.78 26.66 -12.40
CA GLY A 33 9.49 27.14 -11.04
C GLY A 33 8.47 26.29 -10.27
N ALA A 34 7.87 25.28 -10.89
CA ALA A 34 6.96 24.35 -10.24
C ALA A 34 7.69 23.11 -9.72
N ARG A 35 7.33 22.69 -8.51
CA ARG A 35 7.82 21.45 -7.88
C ARG A 35 6.78 20.34 -8.03
N LYS A 36 7.15 19.23 -8.64
CA LYS A 36 6.36 18.00 -8.75
C LYS A 36 7.06 16.85 -8.04
N THR A 37 6.32 16.06 -7.26
CA THR A 37 6.85 14.80 -6.71
C THR A 37 6.33 13.65 -7.57
N VAL A 38 7.23 12.80 -8.05
CA VAL A 38 6.92 11.69 -8.97
C VAL A 38 7.43 10.38 -8.37
N SER A 39 6.72 9.28 -8.60
CA SER A 39 7.18 7.94 -8.25
C SER A 39 8.46 7.60 -9.02
N TYR A 40 9.47 7.08 -8.34
CA TYR A 40 10.73 6.68 -9.00
C TYR A 40 10.53 5.60 -10.08
N PRO A 41 9.78 4.51 -9.84
CA PRO A 41 9.43 3.55 -10.89
C PRO A 41 8.78 4.19 -12.12
N ARG A 42 7.91 5.18 -11.90
CA ARG A 42 7.25 5.91 -13.00
C ARG A 42 8.27 6.61 -13.89
N MET A 43 9.23 7.30 -13.28
CA MET A 43 10.29 8.00 -14.01
C MET A 43 11.19 7.06 -14.81
N ILE A 44 11.54 5.89 -14.24
CA ILE A 44 12.33 4.87 -14.95
C ILE A 44 11.58 4.39 -16.19
N LEU A 45 10.30 4.07 -16.03
CA LEU A 45 9.48 3.50 -17.09
C LEU A 45 9.14 4.52 -18.19
N GLU A 46 8.80 5.76 -17.82
CA GLU A 46 8.59 6.87 -18.76
C GLU A 46 9.84 7.12 -19.62
N LYS A 47 11.03 7.10 -19.00
CA LYS A 47 12.30 7.24 -19.72
C LYS A 47 12.57 6.06 -20.65
N HIS A 48 12.23 4.84 -20.23
CA HIS A 48 12.44 3.63 -21.02
C HIS A 48 11.52 3.56 -22.24
N ILE A 49 10.23 3.91 -22.08
CA ILE A 49 9.24 3.88 -23.16
C ILE A 49 9.35 5.14 -24.06
N GLY A 50 9.94 6.23 -23.55
CA GLY A 50 10.14 7.46 -24.31
C GLY A 50 8.90 8.35 -24.41
N ARG A 51 7.92 8.18 -23.51
CA ARG A 51 6.75 9.05 -23.38
C ARG A 51 6.35 9.22 -21.91
N GLU A 52 5.64 10.30 -21.61
CA GLU A 52 4.97 10.43 -20.32
C GLU A 52 3.81 9.44 -20.23
N LEU A 53 3.60 8.86 -19.05
CA LEU A 53 2.44 8.02 -18.79
C LEU A 53 1.22 8.91 -18.54
N GLU A 54 0.05 8.43 -18.97
CA GLU A 54 -1.22 9.10 -18.76
C GLU A 54 -1.65 9.05 -17.29
N SER A 55 -2.62 9.89 -16.93
CA SER A 55 -3.23 9.87 -15.59
C SER A 55 -4.03 8.59 -15.31
N THR A 56 -4.40 7.85 -16.36
CA THR A 56 -5.10 6.57 -16.32
C THR A 56 -4.17 5.36 -16.31
N GLU A 57 -2.85 5.60 -16.34
CA GLU A 57 -1.80 4.58 -16.35
C GLU A 57 -1.03 4.59 -15.02
N ASP A 58 -1.02 3.43 -14.36
CA ASP A 58 -0.24 3.16 -13.15
C ASP A 58 0.99 2.30 -13.49
N VAL A 59 2.04 2.42 -12.67
CA VAL A 59 3.18 1.50 -12.73
C VAL A 59 3.02 0.42 -11.68
N HIS A 60 3.09 -0.83 -12.12
CA HIS A 60 3.02 -2.00 -11.27
C HIS A 60 4.37 -2.72 -11.22
N HIS A 61 4.70 -3.25 -10.04
CA HIS A 61 5.84 -4.13 -9.81
C HIS A 61 5.38 -5.58 -9.99
N LYS A 62 5.86 -6.28 -11.02
CA LYS A 62 5.41 -7.65 -11.35
C LYS A 62 5.64 -8.63 -10.21
N ASP A 63 6.74 -8.47 -9.46
CA ASP A 63 7.08 -9.29 -8.30
C ASP A 63 6.42 -8.83 -6.97
N GLY A 64 5.68 -7.72 -6.98
CA GLY A 64 5.09 -7.11 -5.80
C GLY A 64 6.10 -6.49 -4.81
N ASN A 65 7.39 -6.48 -5.14
CA ASN A 65 8.44 -5.89 -4.32
C ASN A 65 8.69 -4.44 -4.74
N VAL A 66 8.22 -3.50 -3.92
CA VAL A 66 8.34 -2.05 -4.17
C VAL A 66 9.79 -1.53 -4.21
N GLU A 67 10.76 -2.32 -3.75
CA GLU A 67 12.19 -1.97 -3.78
C GLU A 67 12.87 -2.39 -5.09
N ASN A 68 12.31 -3.36 -5.82
CA ASN A 68 12.85 -3.83 -7.09
C ASN A 68 12.41 -2.91 -8.24
N ASN A 69 13.26 -1.93 -8.57
CA ASN A 69 12.98 -0.92 -9.59
C ASN A 69 13.61 -1.25 -10.96
N ASP A 70 14.01 -2.50 -11.20
CA ASP A 70 14.48 -2.92 -12.51
C ASP A 70 13.38 -2.73 -13.55
N VAL A 71 13.72 -2.15 -14.70
CA VAL A 71 12.73 -1.76 -15.70
C VAL A 71 11.93 -2.96 -16.23
N ASP A 72 12.57 -4.13 -16.31
CA ASP A 72 11.92 -5.39 -16.71
C ASP A 72 10.91 -5.91 -15.66
N ASN A 73 11.07 -5.51 -14.39
CA ASN A 73 10.14 -5.80 -13.30
C ASN A 73 8.96 -4.80 -13.25
N LEU A 74 9.01 -3.72 -14.03
CA LEU A 74 7.96 -2.72 -14.08
C LEU A 74 7.04 -2.98 -15.28
N GLU A 75 5.75 -2.70 -15.11
CA GLU A 75 4.79 -2.69 -16.19
C GLU A 75 3.78 -1.55 -16.05
N VAL A 76 3.25 -1.11 -17.19
CA VAL A 76 2.16 -0.14 -17.23
C VAL A 76 0.84 -0.90 -17.15
N VAL A 77 0.00 -0.54 -16.18
CA VAL A 77 -1.33 -1.12 -16.01
C VAL A 77 -2.39 -0.03 -16.04
N PRO A 78 -3.59 -0.29 -16.61
CA PRO A 78 -4.70 0.63 -16.49
C PRO A 78 -5.11 0.80 -15.03
N HIS A 79 -5.30 2.05 -14.60
CA HIS A 79 -5.67 2.39 -13.22
C HIS A 79 -6.92 1.62 -12.75
N SER A 80 -7.92 1.49 -13.61
CA SER A 80 -9.16 0.74 -13.33
C SER A 80 -8.90 -0.75 -13.05
N SER A 81 -7.98 -1.37 -13.80
CA SER A 81 -7.59 -2.77 -13.63
C SER A 81 -6.79 -2.95 -12.34
N HIS A 82 -5.86 -2.04 -12.07
CA HIS A 82 -5.08 -2.03 -10.84
C HIS A 82 -5.98 -1.90 -9.60
N CYS A 83 -6.91 -0.93 -9.58
CA CYS A 83 -7.90 -0.78 -8.50
C CYS A 83 -8.76 -2.04 -8.31
N ARG A 84 -9.21 -2.67 -9.40
CA ARG A 84 -10.03 -3.88 -9.35
C ARG A 84 -9.26 -5.07 -8.76
N SER A 85 -7.98 -5.22 -9.09
CA SER A 85 -7.15 -6.31 -8.55
C SER A 85 -7.07 -6.26 -7.01
N HIS A 86 -6.94 -5.07 -6.42
CA HIS A 86 -6.96 -4.87 -4.96
C HIS A 86 -8.32 -5.20 -4.34
N ALA A 87 -9.42 -4.97 -5.06
CA ALA A 87 -10.76 -5.29 -4.57
C ALA A 87 -11.04 -6.80 -4.56
N THR A 88 -10.48 -7.55 -5.52
CA THR A 88 -10.68 -9.01 -5.65
C THR A 88 -9.97 -9.85 -4.59
N ILE A 89 -9.08 -9.29 -3.76
CA ILE A 89 -8.38 -10.05 -2.71
C ILE A 89 -9.35 -10.49 -1.59
N TYR A 90 -10.45 -9.75 -1.41
CA TYR A 90 -11.32 -9.87 -0.25
C TYR A 90 -12.69 -10.46 -0.60
N PHE A 91 -12.72 -11.74 -1.03
CA PHE A 91 -13.94 -12.46 -1.38
C PHE A 91 -14.52 -13.24 -0.20
N GLY A 92 -15.43 -12.61 0.54
CA GLY A 92 -16.45 -13.29 1.36
C GLY A 92 -15.96 -14.43 2.27
N ARG A 93 -14.70 -14.39 2.72
CA ARG A 93 -14.06 -15.48 3.44
C ARG A 93 -14.78 -15.68 4.77
N LYS A 94 -15.20 -16.92 4.99
CA LYS A 94 -15.75 -17.33 6.28
C LYS A 94 -14.61 -17.39 7.29
N THR A 95 -14.78 -16.71 8.41
CA THR A 95 -13.82 -16.71 9.52
C THR A 95 -14.55 -16.95 10.83
N SER A 96 -13.86 -17.47 11.84
CA SER A 96 -14.43 -17.78 13.15
C SER A 96 -14.22 -16.61 14.12
N CYS A 97 -15.27 -16.28 14.89
CA CYS A 97 -15.16 -15.35 16.00
C CYS A 97 -14.18 -15.87 17.07
N VAL A 98 -13.17 -15.09 17.45
CA VAL A 98 -12.17 -15.48 18.47
C VAL A 98 -12.81 -15.72 19.84
N TYR A 99 -13.89 -15.01 20.17
CA TYR A 99 -14.52 -15.13 21.48
C TYR A 99 -15.53 -16.27 21.59
N CYS A 100 -16.40 -16.46 20.58
CA CYS A 100 -17.52 -17.41 20.67
C CYS A 100 -17.51 -18.51 19.61
N GLY A 101 -16.50 -18.57 18.74
CA GLY A 101 -16.37 -19.58 17.70
C GLY A 101 -17.34 -19.46 16.51
N LYS A 102 -18.35 -18.57 16.58
CA LYS A 102 -19.34 -18.41 15.50
C LYS A 102 -18.64 -18.07 14.17
N THR A 103 -18.98 -18.83 13.12
CA THR A 103 -18.53 -18.56 11.75
C THR A 103 -19.27 -17.34 11.20
N ILE A 104 -18.52 -16.36 10.70
CA ILE A 104 -19.02 -15.13 10.10
C ILE A 104 -18.48 -14.98 8.68
N ALA A 105 -19.35 -14.61 7.75
CA ALA A 105 -18.95 -14.15 6.44
C ALA A 105 -18.67 -12.66 6.52
N LEU A 106 -17.49 -12.24 6.08
CA LEU A 106 -17.10 -10.84 6.07
C LEU A 106 -17.34 -10.24 4.69
N SER A 107 -17.76 -8.98 4.63
CA SER A 107 -17.70 -8.23 3.36
C SER A 107 -16.24 -7.91 3.02
N ALA A 108 -15.96 -7.65 1.74
CA ALA A 108 -14.62 -7.28 1.27
C ALA A 108 -13.98 -6.15 2.12
N ARG A 109 -14.78 -5.14 2.45
CA ARG A 109 -14.38 -4.02 3.32
C ARG A 109 -14.05 -4.48 4.75
N GLN A 110 -14.84 -5.40 5.30
CA GLN A 110 -14.61 -5.94 6.64
C GLN A 110 -13.35 -6.80 6.68
N GLU A 111 -13.10 -7.62 5.65
CA GLU A 111 -11.86 -8.41 5.55
C GLU A 111 -10.63 -7.52 5.50
N SER A 112 -10.59 -6.53 4.59
CA SER A 112 -9.48 -5.60 4.50
C SER A 112 -9.23 -4.84 5.80
N SER A 113 -10.30 -4.35 6.44
CA SER A 113 -10.16 -3.66 7.72
C SER A 113 -9.62 -4.58 8.81
N ARG A 114 -10.15 -5.80 8.92
CA ARG A 114 -9.76 -6.74 9.98
C ARG A 114 -8.38 -7.32 9.75
N ALA A 115 -7.96 -7.56 8.50
CA ALA A 115 -6.60 -7.96 8.16
C ALA A 115 -5.58 -6.92 8.62
N ARG A 116 -5.84 -5.62 8.39
CA ARG A 116 -4.98 -4.54 8.89
C ARG A 116 -4.90 -4.47 10.40
N GLU A 117 -6.02 -4.68 11.10
CA GLU A 117 -6.02 -4.70 12.56
C GLU A 117 -5.31 -5.94 13.12
N ALA A 118 -5.42 -7.10 12.46
CA ALA A 118 -4.68 -8.30 12.81
C ALA A 118 -3.17 -8.12 12.62
N MET A 119 -2.72 -7.48 11.52
CA MET A 119 -1.31 -7.10 11.31
C MET A 119 -0.79 -6.13 12.40
N ARG A 120 -1.67 -5.35 13.03
CA ARG A 120 -1.36 -4.48 14.18
C ARG A 120 -1.37 -5.25 15.52
N GLY A 121 -1.53 -6.57 15.50
CA GLY A 121 -1.59 -7.41 16.69
C GLY A 121 -2.89 -7.28 17.49
N LYS A 122 -3.96 -6.70 16.91
CA LYS A 122 -5.22 -6.57 17.63
C LYS A 122 -6.02 -7.86 17.59
N ALA A 123 -6.68 -8.16 18.70
CA ALA A 123 -7.57 -9.31 18.82
C ALA A 123 -8.79 -9.18 17.89
N GLY A 124 -9.19 -10.30 17.30
CA GLY A 124 -10.29 -10.42 16.35
C GLY A 124 -10.02 -11.57 15.38
N PRO A 125 -10.96 -11.90 14.49
CA PRO A 125 -12.23 -11.23 14.23
C PRO A 125 -13.31 -11.55 15.28
N PHE A 126 -14.25 -10.62 15.50
CA PHE A 126 -15.43 -10.83 16.36
C PHE A 126 -16.72 -10.80 15.54
N CYS A 127 -17.73 -11.59 15.95
CA CYS A 127 -19.04 -11.61 15.30
C CYS A 127 -19.93 -10.40 15.68
N SER A 128 -19.65 -9.73 16.79
CA SER A 128 -20.41 -8.55 17.25
C SER A 128 -19.60 -7.68 18.21
N LYS A 129 -20.05 -6.43 18.43
CA LYS A 129 -19.51 -5.53 19.46
C LYS A 129 -19.60 -6.14 20.87
N ILE A 130 -20.64 -6.95 21.12
CA ILE A 130 -20.82 -7.67 22.39
C ILE A 130 -19.67 -8.66 22.60
N CYS A 131 -19.31 -9.46 21.60
CA CYS A 131 -18.19 -10.41 21.71
C CYS A 131 -16.85 -9.69 21.92
N SER A 132 -16.65 -8.57 21.22
CA SER A 132 -15.46 -7.73 21.44
C SER A 132 -15.38 -7.20 22.89
N GLY A 133 -16.51 -6.74 23.45
CA GLY A 133 -16.56 -6.24 24.82
C GLY A 133 -16.36 -7.34 25.87
N LYS A 134 -16.99 -8.50 25.68
CA LYS A 134 -16.81 -9.66 26.55
C LYS A 134 -15.37 -10.18 26.54
N TYR A 135 -14.74 -10.23 25.36
CA TYR A 135 -13.33 -10.57 25.23
C TYR A 135 -12.44 -9.60 26.01
N GLY A 136 -12.65 -8.29 25.85
CA GLY A 136 -11.88 -7.28 26.59
C GLY A 136 -12.00 -7.44 28.11
N LYS A 137 -13.22 -7.67 28.63
CA LYS A 137 -13.46 -7.94 30.05
C LYS A 137 -12.75 -9.22 30.52
N HIS A 138 -12.77 -10.27 29.71
CA HIS A 138 -12.09 -11.54 30.03
C HIS A 138 -10.57 -11.36 30.20
N ILE A 139 -9.92 -10.68 29.25
CA ILE A 139 -8.47 -10.40 29.33
C ILE A 139 -8.11 -9.56 30.56
N GLN A 140 -8.93 -8.57 30.91
CA GLN A 140 -8.73 -7.77 32.13
C GLN A 140 -8.80 -8.66 33.38
N LEU A 141 -9.81 -9.51 33.50
CA LEU A 141 -9.95 -10.42 34.64
C LEU A 141 -8.78 -11.42 34.73
N GLU A 142 -8.33 -11.97 33.60
CA GLU A 142 -7.15 -12.83 33.56
C GLU A 142 -5.90 -12.12 34.09
N HIS A 143 -5.65 -10.87 33.66
CA HIS A 143 -4.51 -10.09 34.14
C HIS A 143 -4.59 -9.82 35.64
N LEU A 144 -5.80 -9.55 36.18
CA LEU A 144 -5.97 -9.40 37.63
C LEU A 144 -5.67 -10.72 38.36
N SER A 145 -6.14 -11.85 37.84
CA SER A 145 -5.93 -13.17 38.48
C SER A 145 -4.49 -13.67 38.44
N ARG A 146 -3.67 -13.19 37.49
CA ARG A 146 -2.24 -13.56 37.36
C ARG A 146 -1.31 -12.70 38.24
N ASN A 147 -1.83 -11.63 38.83
CA ASN A 147 -1.08 -10.69 39.68
C ASN A 147 -1.43 -10.85 41.18
N ILE A 148 -2.12 -11.93 41.53
CA ILE A 148 -2.41 -12.39 42.90
C ILE A 148 -1.59 -13.66 43.12
#